data_AF-A0A1C4NRT2-F1
#
_entry.id   AF-A0A1C4NRT2-F1
#
_cell.length_a   1.000
_cell.length_b   1.000
_cell.length_c   1.000
_cell.angle_alpha   90.00
_cell.angle_beta   90.00
_cell.angle_gamma   90.00
#
_symmetry.space_group_name_H-M   'P 1'
#
loop_
_entity.id
_entity.type
_entity.pdbx_description
1 polymer ?
#
loop_
_entity_poly.entity_id
_entity_poly.type
_entity_poly.pdbx_seq_one_letter_code
_entity_poly.pdbx_strand_id
1 'polypeptide(L)'
;APPTKPMPATPRPWAHHEEAGGDFEQARTHLLYGQWLRRRRRTREARGPLRDALVGFQRCSARAWAERAAGELRAAGEPVPAPRRDTAGGPLARLTPQQQRIARCVAEGATNREVASRLSLSPRTVDHHLRNVFAALAIRSRTELARLLNP
;
A
#
# COMPACT_ATOMS: atom_id res chain seq x y z
N ALA A 1 -9.21 37.12 39.94
CA ALA A 1 -9.68 35.73 39.76
C ALA A 1 -10.33 35.61 38.39
N PRO A 2 -10.18 34.47 37.69
CA PRO A 2 -9.04 34.07 36.87
C PRO A 2 -9.14 34.55 35.40
N PRO A 3 -8.01 34.61 34.66
CA PRO A 3 -8.03 34.80 33.20
C PRO A 3 -8.53 33.53 32.50
N THR A 4 -9.51 33.70 31.60
CA THR A 4 -9.98 32.69 30.66
C THR A 4 -8.86 32.31 29.70
N LYS A 5 -8.12 31.22 30.00
CA LYS A 5 -7.27 30.57 28.99
C LYS A 5 -8.17 30.06 27.87
N PRO A 6 -7.90 30.38 26.59
CA PRO A 6 -8.58 29.68 25.50
C PRO A 6 -8.21 28.19 25.56
N MET A 7 -9.23 27.33 25.49
CA MET A 7 -9.02 25.89 25.32
C MET A 7 -8.15 25.64 24.09
N PRO A 8 -7.11 24.79 24.16
CA PRO A 8 -6.42 24.36 22.96
C PRO A 8 -7.41 23.65 22.05
N ALA A 9 -7.46 24.07 20.78
CA ALA A 9 -8.24 23.41 19.76
C ALA A 9 -7.91 21.91 19.76
N THR A 10 -8.92 21.08 19.97
CA THR A 10 -8.76 19.63 19.81
C THR A 10 -8.27 19.37 18.39
N PRO A 11 -7.15 18.65 18.18
CA PRO A 11 -6.75 18.26 16.84
C PRO A 11 -7.86 17.37 16.27
N ARG A 12 -8.54 17.87 15.24
CA ARG A 12 -9.62 17.16 14.54
C ARG A 12 -9.05 15.86 13.95
N PRO A 13 -9.45 14.67 14.43
CA PRO A 13 -8.85 13.41 13.98
C PRO A 13 -9.18 13.01 12.53
N TRP A 14 -10.05 13.74 11.84
CA TRP A 14 -10.50 13.44 10.48
C TRP A 14 -9.71 14.13 9.36
N ALA A 15 -8.69 14.93 9.67
CA ALA A 15 -7.92 15.68 8.66
C ALA A 15 -7.12 14.78 7.68
N HIS A 16 -6.97 13.49 7.96
CA HIS A 16 -6.29 12.53 7.07
C HIS A 16 -7.26 11.72 6.19
N HIS A 17 -8.57 11.88 6.32
CA HIS A 17 -9.54 11.13 5.52
C HIS A 17 -9.82 11.74 4.15
N GLU A 18 -9.54 13.03 3.92
CA GLU A 18 -9.81 13.68 2.64
C GLU A 18 -8.84 13.23 1.53
N GLU A 19 -7.53 13.24 1.79
CA GLU A 19 -6.52 12.82 0.79
C GLU A 19 -6.54 11.30 0.55
N ALA A 20 -6.74 10.49 1.61
CA ALA A 20 -6.89 9.04 1.48
C ALA A 20 -8.25 8.63 0.87
N GLY A 21 -9.28 9.47 1.03
CA GLY A 21 -10.59 9.28 0.41
C GLY A 21 -10.53 9.41 -1.11
N GLY A 22 -9.74 10.36 -1.63
CA GLY A 22 -9.54 10.57 -3.06
C GLY A 22 -8.93 9.36 -3.77
N ASP A 23 -7.82 8.83 -3.26
CA ASP A 23 -7.13 7.68 -3.85
C ASP A 23 -8.00 6.42 -3.85
N PHE A 24 -8.74 6.18 -2.76
CA PHE A 24 -9.63 5.02 -2.65
C PHE A 24 -10.83 5.13 -3.61
N GLU A 25 -11.50 6.28 -3.65
CA GLU A 25 -12.65 6.47 -4.53
C GLU A 25 -12.26 6.54 -6.01
N GLN A 26 -11.09 7.09 -6.33
CA GLN A 26 -10.51 7.02 -7.67
C GLN A 26 -10.20 5.56 -8.05
N ALA A 27 -9.60 4.77 -7.16
CA ALA A 27 -9.35 3.34 -7.38
C ALA A 27 -10.66 2.56 -7.59
N ARG A 28 -11.69 2.89 -6.81
CA ARG A 28 -13.03 2.28 -6.93
C ARG A 28 -13.69 2.62 -8.27
N THR A 29 -13.56 3.87 -8.73
CA THR A 29 -14.05 4.32 -10.03
C THR A 29 -13.38 3.53 -11.15
N HIS A 30 -12.06 3.40 -11.11
CA HIS A 30 -11.31 2.60 -12.09
C HIS A 30 -11.70 1.11 -12.06
N LEU A 31 -11.94 0.53 -10.87
CA LEU A 31 -12.39 -0.86 -10.74
C LEU A 31 -13.74 -1.08 -11.42
N LEU A 32 -14.70 -0.18 -11.18
CA LEU A 32 -16.04 -0.25 -11.76
C LEU A 32 -15.99 -0.07 -13.28
N TYR A 33 -15.21 0.90 -13.78
CA TYR A 33 -15.05 1.13 -15.21
C TYR A 33 -14.38 -0.05 -15.92
N GLY A 34 -13.34 -0.63 -15.32
CA GLY A 34 -12.69 -1.84 -15.81
C GLY A 34 -13.64 -3.05 -15.87
N GLN A 35 -14.44 -3.27 -14.83
CA GLN A 35 -15.49 -4.30 -14.82
C GLN A 35 -16.52 -4.09 -15.94
N TRP A 36 -16.94 -2.84 -16.15
CA TRP A 36 -17.87 -2.46 -17.21
C TRP A 36 -17.32 -2.74 -18.62
N LEU A 37 -16.05 -2.41 -18.88
CA LEU A 37 -15.37 -2.72 -20.14
C LEU A 37 -15.26 -4.24 -20.36
N ARG A 38 -14.87 -4.99 -19.32
CA ARG A 38 -14.75 -6.46 -19.37
C ARG A 38 -16.08 -7.12 -19.74
N ARG A 39 -17.19 -6.68 -19.15
CA ARG A 39 -18.55 -7.19 -19.44
C ARG A 39 -18.97 -6.93 -20.89
N ARG A 40 -18.48 -5.87 -21.52
CA ARG A 40 -18.65 -5.58 -22.96
C ARG A 40 -17.66 -6.30 -23.87
N ARG A 41 -16.89 -7.26 -23.34
CA ARG A 41 -15.81 -7.98 -24.04
C ARG A 41 -14.69 -7.07 -24.59
N ARG A 42 -14.58 -5.83 -24.09
CA ARG A 42 -13.48 -4.89 -24.39
C ARG A 42 -12.29 -5.16 -23.48
N THR A 43 -11.82 -6.41 -23.52
CA THR A 43 -10.91 -6.96 -22.52
C THR A 43 -9.54 -6.28 -22.50
N ARG A 44 -9.02 -5.86 -23.66
CA ARG A 44 -7.75 -5.12 -23.76
C ARG A 44 -7.83 -3.74 -23.09
N GLU A 45 -8.94 -3.05 -23.27
CA GLU A 45 -9.16 -1.70 -22.74
C GLU A 45 -9.43 -1.71 -21.23
N ALA A 46 -10.04 -2.79 -20.72
CA ALA A 46 -10.29 -2.96 -19.29
C ALA A 46 -9.00 -3.00 -18.44
N ARG A 47 -7.88 -3.41 -19.03
CA ARG A 47 -6.62 -3.65 -18.31
C ARG A 47 -6.05 -2.40 -17.65
N GLY A 48 -6.00 -1.27 -18.36
CA GLY A 48 -5.49 0.00 -17.84
C GLY A 48 -6.20 0.41 -16.53
N PRO A 49 -7.51 0.63 -16.57
CA PRO A 49 -8.29 0.95 -15.37
C PRO A 49 -8.15 -0.09 -14.25
N LEU A 50 -8.15 -1.38 -14.56
CA LEU A 50 -8.03 -2.39 -13.50
C LEU A 50 -6.64 -2.40 -12.84
N ARG A 51 -5.57 -2.01 -13.56
CA ARG A 51 -4.23 -1.80 -12.97
C ARG A 51 -4.22 -0.57 -12.06
N ASP A 52 -4.80 0.54 -12.51
CA ASP A 52 -4.86 1.78 -11.73
C ASP A 52 -5.65 1.56 -10.43
N ALA A 53 -6.75 0.80 -10.51
CA ALA A 53 -7.50 0.35 -9.35
C ALA A 53 -6.65 -0.48 -8.39
N LEU A 54 -5.91 -1.48 -8.90
CA LEU A 54 -5.04 -2.33 -8.08
C LEU A 54 -3.99 -1.51 -7.34
N VAL A 55 -3.33 -0.57 -8.03
CA VAL A 55 -2.31 0.31 -7.45
C VAL A 55 -2.93 1.22 -6.39
N GLY A 56 -4.06 1.85 -6.68
CA GLY A 56 -4.77 2.69 -5.71
C GLY A 56 -5.16 1.93 -4.46
N PHE A 57 -5.73 0.73 -4.59
CA PHE A 57 -6.05 -0.10 -3.43
C PHE A 57 -4.81 -0.56 -2.66
N GLN A 58 -3.68 -0.79 -3.32
CA GLN A 58 -2.42 -1.09 -2.63
C GLN A 58 -1.87 0.12 -1.85
N ARG A 59 -1.97 1.33 -2.40
CA ARG A 59 -1.60 2.58 -1.72
C ARG A 59 -2.47 2.84 -0.50
N CYS A 60 -3.77 2.61 -0.61
CA CYS A 60 -4.72 2.72 0.50
C CYS A 60 -4.70 1.51 1.46
N SER A 61 -3.85 0.49 1.22
CA SER A 61 -3.83 -0.77 1.98
C SER A 61 -5.19 -1.50 2.03
N ALA A 62 -6.04 -1.29 1.03
CA ALA A 62 -7.36 -1.89 0.89
C ALA A 62 -7.25 -3.31 0.32
N ARG A 63 -6.71 -4.25 1.10
CA ARG A 63 -6.32 -5.60 0.64
C ARG A 63 -7.43 -6.36 -0.08
N ALA A 64 -8.65 -6.42 0.49
CA ALA A 64 -9.77 -7.11 -0.14
C ALA A 64 -10.13 -6.51 -1.52
N TRP A 65 -10.01 -5.19 -1.65
CA TRP A 65 -10.23 -4.48 -2.91
C TRP A 65 -9.10 -4.70 -3.91
N ALA A 66 -7.84 -4.75 -3.45
CA ALA A 66 -6.70 -5.10 -4.28
C ALA A 66 -6.79 -6.55 -4.81
N GLU A 67 -7.18 -7.50 -3.96
CA GLU A 67 -7.41 -8.89 -4.37
C GLU A 67 -8.55 -9.00 -5.41
N ARG A 68 -9.62 -8.22 -5.23
CA ARG A 68 -10.72 -8.12 -6.19
C ARG A 68 -10.26 -7.53 -7.53
N ALA A 69 -9.51 -6.43 -7.52
CA ALA A 69 -8.95 -5.82 -8.73
C ALA A 69 -8.00 -6.77 -9.46
N ALA A 70 -7.16 -7.50 -8.72
CA ALA A 70 -6.28 -8.52 -9.29
C ALA A 70 -7.05 -9.71 -9.89
N GLY A 71 -8.18 -10.09 -9.30
CA GLY A 71 -9.10 -11.09 -9.86
C GLY A 71 -9.71 -10.65 -11.19
N GLU A 72 -10.15 -9.39 -11.26
CA GLU A 72 -10.69 -8.79 -12.48
C GLU A 72 -9.64 -8.68 -13.60
N LEU A 73 -8.40 -8.29 -13.28
CA LEU A 73 -7.29 -8.30 -14.25
C LEU A 73 -7.01 -9.70 -14.80
N ARG A 74 -6.98 -10.71 -13.93
CA ARG A 74 -6.85 -12.12 -14.36
C ARG A 74 -7.99 -12.54 -15.27
N ALA A 75 -9.22 -12.15 -14.94
CA ALA A 75 -10.39 -12.39 -15.79
C ALA A 75 -10.34 -11.61 -17.11
N ALA A 76 -9.59 -10.51 -17.18
CA ALA A 76 -9.30 -9.76 -18.41
C ALA A 76 -8.14 -10.37 -19.24
N GLY A 77 -7.76 -11.61 -18.95
CA GLY A 77 -6.69 -12.32 -19.64
C GLY A 77 -5.33 -11.65 -19.48
N GLU A 78 -5.18 -10.79 -18.46
CA GLU A 78 -3.90 -10.30 -18.03
C GLU A 78 -3.49 -11.09 -16.80
N PRO A 79 -2.48 -11.97 -16.92
CA PRO A 79 -1.93 -12.60 -15.73
C PRO A 79 -1.33 -11.50 -14.86
N VAL A 80 -2.03 -11.15 -13.77
CA VAL A 80 -1.39 -10.41 -12.68
C VAL A 80 -0.38 -11.37 -12.11
N PRO A 81 0.93 -11.09 -12.22
CA PRO A 81 1.91 -11.95 -11.58
C PRO A 81 1.55 -11.98 -10.09
N ALA A 82 1.18 -13.15 -9.57
CA ALA A 82 1.27 -13.38 -8.13
C ALA A 82 2.70 -12.98 -7.78
N PRO A 83 2.95 -12.00 -6.88
CA PRO A 83 4.18 -11.24 -6.83
C PRO A 83 5.40 -12.15 -7.02
N ARG A 84 5.85 -12.27 -8.28
CA ARG A 84 6.90 -13.20 -8.66
C ARG A 84 8.17 -12.38 -8.50
N ARG A 85 8.75 -12.69 -7.36
CA ARG A 85 10.03 -12.34 -6.78
C ARG A 85 11.17 -12.44 -7.81
N ASP A 86 11.24 -11.56 -8.80
CA ASP A 86 12.36 -11.56 -9.73
C ASP A 86 13.64 -11.14 -8.99
N THR A 87 14.59 -12.06 -8.88
CA THR A 87 15.80 -12.01 -8.04
C THR A 87 16.95 -11.21 -8.66
N ALA A 88 16.76 -10.59 -9.83
CA ALA A 88 17.82 -9.87 -10.54
C ALA A 88 18.15 -8.47 -9.94
N GLY A 89 17.25 -7.90 -9.13
CA GLY A 89 17.42 -6.57 -8.51
C GLY A 89 17.67 -6.59 -7.00
N GLY A 90 18.03 -7.74 -6.45
CA GLY A 90 18.22 -7.92 -5.00
C GLY A 90 16.90 -7.95 -4.20
N PRO A 91 16.98 -8.00 -2.86
CA PRO A 91 15.82 -8.22 -1.99
C PRO A 91 14.70 -7.19 -2.19
N LEU A 92 15.05 -5.91 -2.38
CA LEU A 92 14.08 -4.82 -2.51
C LEU A 92 13.26 -4.87 -3.80
N ALA A 93 13.75 -5.49 -4.87
CA ALA A 93 13.01 -5.63 -6.13
C ALA A 93 11.73 -6.46 -5.99
N ARG A 94 11.64 -7.26 -4.93
CA ARG A 94 10.48 -8.12 -4.59
C ARG A 94 9.36 -7.36 -3.86
N LEU A 95 9.58 -6.07 -3.56
CA LEU A 95 8.71 -5.22 -2.75
C LEU A 95 8.10 -4.09 -3.57
N THR A 96 6.88 -3.66 -3.21
CA THR A 96 6.30 -2.43 -3.76
C THR A 96 7.11 -1.20 -3.33
N PRO A 97 7.06 -0.06 -4.05
CA PRO A 97 7.80 1.15 -3.67
C PRO A 97 7.53 1.61 -2.23
N GLN A 98 6.28 1.47 -1.76
CA GLN A 98 5.90 1.77 -0.37
C GLN A 98 6.60 0.83 0.61
N GLN A 99 6.59 -0.47 0.33
CA GLN A 99 7.25 -1.49 1.12
C GLN A 99 8.77 -1.29 1.15
N GLN A 100 9.38 -0.88 0.04
CA GLN A 100 10.82 -0.56 -0.02
C GLN A 100 11.18 0.62 0.89
N ARG A 101 10.39 1.71 0.86
CA ARG A 101 10.59 2.86 1.76
C ARG A 101 10.51 2.44 3.22
N ILE A 102 9.49 1.68 3.59
CA ILE A 102 9.31 1.15 4.95
C ILE A 102 10.47 0.23 5.34
N ALA A 103 10.84 -0.71 4.46
CA ALA A 103 11.91 -1.67 4.71
C ALA A 103 13.27 -0.98 4.95
N ARG A 104 13.59 0.07 4.19
CA ARG A 104 14.81 0.89 4.39
C ARG A 104 14.82 1.57 5.76
N CYS A 105 13.77 2.32 6.11
CA CYS A 105 13.71 2.96 7.42
C CYS A 105 13.80 1.95 8.58
N VAL A 106 13.24 0.76 8.38
CA VAL A 106 13.31 -0.31 9.37
C VAL A 106 14.69 -0.93 9.48
N ALA A 107 15.39 -1.13 8.35
CA ALA A 107 16.78 -1.58 8.34
C ALA A 107 17.73 -0.57 9.02
N GLU A 108 17.42 0.73 8.94
CA GLU A 108 18.12 1.81 9.65
C GLU A 108 17.82 1.87 11.16
N GLY A 109 16.96 0.98 11.69
CA GLY A 109 16.64 0.92 13.11
C GLY A 109 15.41 1.75 13.55
N ALA A 110 14.72 2.44 12.63
CA ALA A 110 13.55 3.26 12.99
C ALA A 110 12.34 2.44 13.46
N THR A 111 11.81 2.70 14.65
CA THR A 111 10.62 2.04 15.20
C THR A 111 9.39 2.25 14.31
N ASN A 112 8.36 1.40 14.45
CA ASN A 112 7.13 1.56 13.64
C ASN A 112 6.49 2.95 13.81
N ARG A 113 6.61 3.57 15.00
CA ARG A 113 6.15 4.94 15.25
C ARG A 113 6.98 5.96 14.49
N GLU A 114 8.30 5.83 14.50
CA GLU A 114 9.18 6.74 13.75
C GLU A 114 8.98 6.60 12.23
N VAL A 115 8.86 5.38 11.72
CA VAL A 115 8.55 5.13 10.30
C VAL A 115 7.18 5.71 9.93
N ALA A 116 6.19 5.54 10.79
CA ALA A 116 4.87 6.13 10.64
C ALA A 116 4.95 7.66 10.53
N SER A 117 5.68 8.30 11.44
CA SER A 117 5.92 9.75 11.40
C SER A 117 6.68 10.19 10.13
N ARG A 118 7.73 9.48 9.73
CA ARG A 118 8.55 9.82 8.55
C ARG A 118 7.80 9.69 7.23
N LEU A 119 6.89 8.72 7.14
CA LEU A 119 6.17 8.40 5.91
C LEU A 119 4.72 8.85 5.91
N SER A 120 4.29 9.63 6.92
CA SER A 120 2.90 10.06 7.12
C SER A 120 1.90 8.90 7.10
N LEU A 121 2.24 7.81 7.78
CA LEU A 121 1.41 6.60 7.92
C LEU A 121 0.98 6.41 9.38
N SER A 122 -0.01 5.55 9.61
CA SER A 122 -0.28 5.07 10.98
C SER A 122 0.72 3.96 11.36
N PRO A 123 1.09 3.80 12.66
CA PRO A 123 1.91 2.68 13.10
C PRO A 123 1.32 1.31 12.75
N ARG A 124 -0.02 1.21 12.69
CA ARG A 124 -0.74 0.02 12.28
C ARG A 124 -0.60 -0.27 10.78
N THR A 125 -0.54 0.77 9.95
CA THR A 125 -0.26 0.66 8.52
C THR A 125 1.16 0.19 8.28
N VAL A 126 2.13 0.70 9.06
CA VAL A 126 3.53 0.23 9.02
C VAL A 126 3.63 -1.25 9.41
N ASP A 127 2.96 -1.67 10.49
CA ASP A 127 2.90 -3.09 10.89
C ASP A 127 2.34 -3.98 9.77
N HIS A 128 1.24 -3.55 9.14
CA HIS A 128 0.64 -4.26 8.02
C HIS A 128 1.63 -4.41 6.85
N HIS A 129 2.30 -3.33 6.46
CA HIS A 129 3.31 -3.38 5.42
C HIS A 129 4.49 -4.28 5.81
N LEU A 130 4.95 -4.26 7.06
CA LEU A 130 6.04 -5.11 7.53
C LEU A 130 5.70 -6.60 7.48
N ARG A 131 4.48 -6.98 7.85
CA ARG A 131 4.02 -8.37 7.68
C ARG A 131 4.07 -8.81 6.22
N ASN A 132 3.66 -7.95 5.29
CA ASN A 132 3.74 -8.24 3.86
C ASN A 132 5.19 -8.24 3.35
N VAL A 133 6.07 -7.36 3.87
CA VAL A 133 7.51 -7.34 3.56
C VAL A 133 8.18 -8.63 4.01
N PHE A 134 7.92 -9.07 5.25
CA PHE A 134 8.48 -10.31 5.79
C PHE A 134 8.06 -11.52 4.98
N ALA A 135 6.76 -11.62 4.66
CA ALA A 135 6.26 -12.64 3.75
C ALA A 135 6.94 -12.54 2.38
N ALA A 136 7.01 -11.34 1.78
CA ALA A 136 7.61 -11.05 0.48
C ALA A 136 9.12 -11.30 0.41
N LEU A 137 9.83 -11.29 1.53
CA LEU A 137 11.26 -11.57 1.59
C LEU A 137 11.57 -12.99 2.10
N ALA A 138 10.57 -13.70 2.62
CA ALA A 138 10.71 -14.98 3.31
C ALA A 138 11.60 -14.89 4.57
N ILE A 139 11.41 -13.82 5.34
CA ILE A 139 12.09 -13.56 6.61
C ILE A 139 11.07 -13.45 7.73
N ARG A 140 11.52 -13.57 8.98
CA ARG A 140 10.65 -13.64 10.16
C ARG A 140 10.87 -12.50 11.15
N SER A 141 11.95 -11.73 10.99
CA SER A 141 12.28 -10.68 11.94
C SER A 141 12.79 -9.41 11.30
N ARG A 142 12.65 -8.33 12.07
CA ARG A 142 13.25 -7.04 11.79
C ARG A 142 14.78 -7.12 11.71
N THR A 143 15.39 -7.96 12.54
CA THR A 143 16.85 -8.18 12.55
C THR A 143 17.31 -8.88 11.27
N GLU A 144 16.55 -9.88 10.79
CA GLU A 144 16.79 -10.50 9.49
C GLU A 144 16.63 -9.49 8.35
N LEU A 145 15.64 -8.60 8.42
CA LEU A 145 15.47 -7.52 7.43
C LEU A 145 16.66 -6.57 7.40
N ALA A 146 17.18 -6.16 8.57
CA ALA A 146 18.34 -5.29 8.66
C ALA A 146 19.58 -5.95 8.07
N ARG A 147 19.88 -7.21 8.43
CA ARG A 147 21.00 -7.98 7.85
C ARG A 147 20.90 -8.18 6.34
N LEU A 148 19.68 -8.33 5.84
CA LEU A 148 19.45 -8.53 4.40
C LEU A 148 19.70 -7.27 3.58
N LEU A 149 19.54 -6.08 4.17
CA LEU A 149 19.64 -4.78 3.50
C LEU A 149 20.94 -4.02 3.80
N ASN A 150 21.52 -4.23 5.00
CA ASN A 150 22.84 -3.76 5.40
C ASN A 150 23.71 -4.99 5.74
N PRO A 151 24.31 -5.63 4.72
CA PRO A 151 25.23 -6.76 4.93
C PRO A 151 26.52 -6.35 5.65
#